data_AF-C6LQ08-F1
#
_entry.id   AF-C6LQ08-F1
#
_cell.length_a   1.000
_cell.length_b   1.000
_cell.length_c   1.000
_cell.angle_alpha   90.00
_cell.angle_beta   90.00
_cell.angle_gamma   90.00
#
_symmetry.space_group_name_H-M   'P 1'
#
loop_
_entity.id
_entity.type
_entity.pdbx_description
1 polymer ?
#
loop_
_entity_poly.entity_id
_entity_poly.type
_entity_poly.pdbx_seq_one_letter_code
_entity_poly.pdbx_strand_id
1 'polypeptide(L)'
;MPPASVKMKKAPVAKEKPPPPPYSTLQISSAKEDEPVPLTILAVNVNGIRSAFSKGLKSFIHSKDPDIICFSETKLGSSAFAEFMEKEAVINPETGVHTVIKGYRHAFCCSTARQGYASTAIFVKESIPVLSLCTQMGEPEFDSEGRFLHISLPTFELIHVYVPNSGRGSTGRPFTSENKPANLPTRIKYEELIFKYIGDLIAAGKDVVYCGDLNVAHNEIDLYNPRNNHFSPGFTDEERSAFSKLLDDHGLIDVFRTMHPQLVKFSWFSNFGRARQHKHGWRIDYFVVTYEIFKRVTMVNILDDHNTYSDHVPIIMRLTGA
;
A
#
# COMPACT_ATOMS: atom_id res chain seq x y z
N MET A 1 -60.55 -21.28 22.89
CA MET A 1 -59.46 -20.67 22.08
C MET A 1 -58.13 -21.17 22.64
N PRO A 2 -57.22 -21.74 21.84
CA PRO A 2 -55.92 -22.19 22.34
C PRO A 2 -55.02 -20.96 22.63
N PRO A 3 -54.14 -21.03 23.65
CA PRO A 3 -53.23 -19.94 23.98
C PRO A 3 -52.14 -19.79 22.93
N ALA A 4 -51.85 -18.55 22.55
CA ALA A 4 -50.85 -18.21 21.54
C ALA A 4 -49.43 -18.62 21.98
N SER A 5 -48.73 -19.35 21.11
CA SER A 5 -47.32 -19.71 21.29
C SER A 5 -46.44 -18.46 21.28
N VAL A 6 -45.78 -18.17 22.41
CA VAL A 6 -44.77 -17.12 22.51
C VAL A 6 -43.52 -17.58 21.74
N LYS A 7 -43.25 -16.94 20.60
CA LYS A 7 -41.98 -17.12 19.88
C LYS A 7 -40.85 -16.51 20.71
N MET A 8 -40.02 -17.35 21.33
CA MET A 8 -38.75 -16.92 21.91
C MET A 8 -37.85 -16.39 20.79
N LYS A 9 -37.49 -15.10 20.84
CA LYS A 9 -36.43 -14.53 20.01
C LYS A 9 -35.12 -15.21 20.39
N LYS A 10 -34.45 -15.87 19.45
CA LYS A 10 -33.08 -16.35 19.63
C LYS A 10 -32.21 -15.18 20.08
N ALA A 11 -31.49 -15.36 21.18
CA ALA A 11 -30.47 -14.42 21.62
C ALA A 11 -29.43 -14.27 20.49
N PRO A 12 -28.93 -13.05 20.22
CA PRO A 12 -27.85 -12.87 19.27
C PRO A 12 -26.64 -13.67 19.75
N VAL A 13 -26.12 -14.53 18.87
CA VAL A 13 -24.83 -15.19 19.08
C VAL A 13 -23.82 -14.06 19.29
N ALA A 14 -23.13 -14.07 20.43
CA ALA A 14 -22.10 -13.10 20.72
C ALA A 14 -21.06 -13.15 19.59
N LYS A 15 -20.96 -12.09 18.79
CA LYS A 15 -19.91 -11.98 17.79
C LYS A 15 -18.58 -12.05 18.54
N GLU A 16 -17.72 -13.01 18.19
CA GLU A 16 -16.36 -13.06 18.72
C GLU A 16 -15.71 -11.70 18.49
N LYS A 17 -15.06 -11.17 19.53
CA LYS A 17 -14.28 -9.94 19.40
C LYS A 17 -13.17 -10.21 18.39
N PRO A 18 -12.87 -9.27 17.47
CA PRO A 18 -11.75 -9.43 16.55
C PRO A 18 -10.46 -9.72 17.33
N PRO A 19 -9.55 -10.54 16.79
CA PRO A 19 -8.27 -10.81 17.43
C PRO A 19 -7.50 -9.49 17.66
N PRO A 20 -6.66 -9.39 18.70
CA PRO A 20 -5.83 -8.21 18.90
C PRO A 20 -4.88 -8.04 17.69
N PRO A 21 -4.59 -6.80 17.27
CA PRO A 21 -3.69 -6.55 16.15
C PRO A 21 -2.28 -7.14 16.40
N PRO A 22 -1.54 -7.52 15.34
CA PRO A 22 -1.89 -7.36 13.94
C PRO A 22 -2.94 -8.38 13.47
N TYR A 23 -3.88 -7.92 12.64
CA TYR A 23 -4.91 -8.77 12.05
C TYR A 23 -4.30 -9.57 10.88
N SER A 24 -3.64 -10.67 11.22
CA SER A 24 -2.77 -11.41 10.30
C SER A 24 -3.06 -12.91 10.27
N THR A 25 -2.97 -13.49 9.08
CA THR A 25 -2.92 -14.93 8.83
C THR A 25 -1.56 -15.38 8.31
N LEU A 26 -0.56 -14.49 8.31
CA LEU A 26 0.83 -14.86 8.02
C LEU A 26 1.33 -15.81 9.12
N GLN A 27 1.79 -16.99 8.71
CA GLN A 27 2.53 -17.90 9.57
C GLN A 27 4.02 -17.59 9.41
N ILE A 28 4.65 -17.24 10.52
CA ILE A 28 6.08 -16.93 10.57
C ILE A 28 6.89 -18.22 10.54
N SER A 29 7.73 -18.37 9.52
CA SER A 29 8.59 -19.53 9.34
C SER A 29 10.02 -19.22 9.79
N SER A 30 10.69 -20.17 10.44
CA SER A 30 12.14 -20.16 10.58
C SER A 30 12.76 -20.52 9.23
N ALA A 31 13.54 -19.61 8.63
CA ALA A 31 14.09 -19.77 7.28
C ALA A 31 14.97 -21.03 7.13
N LYS A 32 14.96 -21.60 5.92
CA LYS A 32 16.17 -22.10 5.26
C LYS A 32 16.56 -21.07 4.20
N GLU A 33 17.85 -20.90 3.95
CA GLU A 33 18.33 -20.15 2.79
C GLU A 33 17.84 -20.88 1.53
N ASP A 34 16.78 -20.36 0.91
CA ASP A 34 16.33 -20.82 -0.39
C ASP A 34 16.87 -19.87 -1.45
N GLU A 35 17.27 -20.44 -2.59
CA GLU A 35 17.68 -19.69 -3.76
C GLU A 35 16.59 -18.68 -4.16
N PRO A 36 16.95 -17.48 -4.63
CA PRO A 36 15.98 -16.51 -5.10
C PRO A 36 15.10 -17.13 -6.19
N VAL A 37 13.79 -17.09 -5.98
CA VAL A 37 12.79 -17.52 -6.97
C VAL A 37 12.20 -16.31 -7.71
N PRO A 38 11.68 -16.49 -8.94
CA PRO A 38 10.93 -15.44 -9.61
C PRO A 38 9.73 -15.00 -8.76
N LEU A 39 9.53 -13.69 -8.64
CA LEU A 39 8.46 -13.11 -7.84
C LEU A 39 7.81 -11.94 -8.58
N THR A 40 6.50 -11.84 -8.50
CA THR A 40 5.72 -10.73 -9.02
C THR A 40 5.06 -9.99 -7.85
N ILE A 41 5.34 -8.70 -7.71
CA ILE A 41 4.77 -7.84 -6.66
C ILE A 41 3.81 -6.86 -7.32
N LEU A 42 2.59 -6.75 -6.78
CA LEU A 42 1.58 -5.80 -7.21
C LEU A 42 1.25 -4.85 -6.07
N ALA A 43 1.29 -3.53 -6.31
CA ALA A 43 0.86 -2.54 -5.34
C ALA A 43 -0.26 -1.68 -5.92
N VAL A 44 -1.27 -1.34 -5.11
CA VAL A 44 -2.36 -0.45 -5.50
C VAL A 44 -2.98 0.23 -4.29
N ASN A 45 -3.14 1.55 -4.34
CA ASN A 45 -4.06 2.24 -3.43
C ASN A 45 -5.51 1.94 -3.85
N VAL A 46 -6.25 1.24 -2.99
CA VAL A 46 -7.60 0.76 -3.31
C VAL A 46 -8.70 1.76 -2.96
N ASN A 47 -8.38 2.86 -2.27
CA ASN A 47 -9.32 3.90 -1.84
C ASN A 47 -10.63 3.31 -1.24
N GLY A 48 -10.47 2.33 -0.35
CA GLY A 48 -11.56 1.55 0.24
C GLY A 48 -11.69 0.15 -0.37
N ILE A 49 -11.18 -0.86 0.36
CA ILE A 49 -11.09 -2.25 -0.11
C ILE A 49 -12.44 -2.86 -0.48
N ARG A 50 -13.52 -2.52 0.26
CA ARG A 50 -14.87 -3.02 -0.02
C ARG A 50 -15.39 -2.55 -1.39
N SER A 51 -15.16 -1.27 -1.72
CA SER A 51 -15.57 -0.72 -3.01
C SER A 51 -14.74 -1.29 -4.15
N ALA A 52 -13.43 -1.43 -3.94
CA ALA A 52 -12.55 -2.03 -4.94
C ALA A 52 -12.94 -3.50 -5.24
N PHE A 53 -13.28 -4.28 -4.21
CA PHE A 53 -13.74 -5.66 -4.36
C PHE A 53 -15.08 -5.75 -5.10
N SER A 54 -16.06 -4.90 -4.77
CA SER A 54 -17.35 -4.90 -5.49
C SER A 54 -17.22 -4.51 -6.97
N LYS A 55 -16.18 -3.76 -7.33
CA LYS A 55 -15.84 -3.39 -8.71
C LYS A 55 -15.01 -4.46 -9.45
N GLY A 56 -14.72 -5.61 -8.83
CA GLY A 56 -14.06 -6.73 -9.48
C GLY A 56 -12.53 -6.82 -9.29
N LEU A 57 -11.95 -6.10 -8.32
CA LEU A 57 -10.51 -6.15 -8.06
C LEU A 57 -10.01 -7.58 -7.77
N LYS A 58 -10.78 -8.43 -7.07
CA LYS A 58 -10.39 -9.83 -6.80
C LYS A 58 -10.17 -10.61 -8.10
N SER A 59 -11.06 -10.48 -9.07
CA SER A 59 -10.95 -11.16 -10.37
C SER A 59 -9.72 -10.68 -11.15
N PHE A 60 -9.40 -9.39 -11.08
CA PHE A 60 -8.18 -8.84 -11.67
C PHE A 60 -6.91 -9.39 -11.02
N ILE A 61 -6.89 -9.49 -9.69
CA ILE A 61 -5.75 -10.06 -8.98
C ILE A 61 -5.53 -11.51 -9.39
N HIS A 62 -6.59 -12.31 -9.45
CA HIS A 62 -6.48 -13.70 -9.91
C HIS A 62 -6.02 -13.82 -11.37
N SER A 63 -6.34 -12.86 -12.25
CA SER A 63 -5.87 -12.89 -13.64
C SER A 63 -4.41 -12.46 -13.79
N LYS A 64 -3.90 -11.63 -12.88
CA LYS A 64 -2.48 -11.23 -12.84
C LYS A 64 -1.59 -12.19 -12.05
N ASP A 65 -2.19 -12.95 -11.14
CA ASP A 65 -1.55 -13.93 -10.26
C ASP A 65 -0.24 -13.45 -9.57
N PRO A 66 -0.21 -12.25 -8.97
CA PRO A 66 0.98 -11.73 -8.31
C PRO A 66 1.33 -12.58 -7.09
N ASP A 67 2.61 -12.73 -6.78
CA ASP A 67 3.08 -13.46 -5.61
C ASP A 67 2.85 -12.72 -4.30
N ILE A 68 2.96 -11.39 -4.36
CA ILE A 68 2.70 -10.48 -3.25
C ILE A 68 1.84 -9.32 -3.73
N ILE A 69 0.87 -8.92 -2.90
CA ILE A 69 -0.04 -7.81 -3.15
C ILE A 69 0.02 -6.82 -1.99
N CYS A 70 0.14 -5.54 -2.31
CA CYS A 70 0.22 -4.45 -1.35
C CYS A 70 -0.94 -3.47 -1.59
N PHE A 71 -1.79 -3.26 -0.58
CA PHE A 71 -2.92 -2.33 -0.64
C PHE A 71 -2.74 -1.14 0.29
N SER A 72 -2.72 0.06 -0.30
CA SER A 72 -2.86 1.33 0.43
C SER A 72 -4.33 1.73 0.53
N GLU A 73 -4.68 2.50 1.55
CA GLU A 73 -6.05 2.97 1.86
C GLU A 73 -7.11 1.86 1.81
N THR A 74 -6.92 0.78 2.54
CA THR A 74 -8.00 -0.19 2.69
C THR A 74 -9.24 0.43 3.36
N LYS A 75 -9.05 1.52 4.12
CA LYS A 75 -10.07 2.23 4.92
C LYS A 75 -10.80 1.33 5.90
N LEU A 76 -10.17 0.22 6.24
CA LEU A 76 -10.68 -0.73 7.21
C LEU A 76 -10.15 -0.33 8.59
N GLY A 77 -11.03 0.18 9.45
CA GLY A 77 -10.68 0.44 10.84
C GLY A 77 -10.81 -0.81 11.71
N SER A 78 -10.13 -0.79 12.86
CA SER A 78 -10.03 -1.94 13.78
C SER A 78 -11.39 -2.53 14.18
N SER A 79 -12.40 -1.69 14.47
CA SER A 79 -13.74 -2.15 14.86
C SER A 79 -14.54 -2.77 13.71
N ALA A 80 -14.21 -2.45 12.46
CA ALA A 80 -14.89 -2.96 11.28
C ALA A 80 -14.24 -4.24 10.71
N PHE A 81 -13.10 -4.67 11.25
CA PHE A 81 -12.32 -5.82 10.76
C PHE A 81 -13.10 -7.14 10.90
N ALA A 82 -13.68 -7.41 12.06
CA ALA A 82 -14.42 -8.66 12.28
C ALA A 82 -15.58 -8.82 11.29
N GLU A 83 -16.40 -7.77 11.12
CA GLU A 83 -17.53 -7.78 10.18
C GLU A 83 -17.05 -7.93 8.72
N PHE A 84 -15.92 -7.31 8.37
CA PHE A 84 -15.32 -7.49 7.05
C PHE A 84 -14.97 -8.95 6.79
N MET A 85 -14.29 -9.59 7.73
CA MET A 85 -13.88 -10.99 7.61
C MET A 85 -15.08 -11.93 7.58
N GLU A 86 -16.10 -11.72 8.42
CA GLU A 86 -17.33 -12.51 8.43
C GLU A 86 -18.01 -12.53 7.05
N LYS A 87 -17.96 -11.40 6.33
CA LYS A 87 -18.59 -11.26 5.01
C LYS A 87 -17.71 -11.73 3.86
N GLU A 88 -16.41 -11.42 3.90
CA GLU A 88 -15.52 -11.52 2.74
C GLU A 88 -14.56 -12.71 2.80
N ALA A 89 -14.38 -13.32 3.97
CA ALA A 89 -13.41 -14.38 4.14
C ALA A 89 -13.88 -15.68 3.46
N VAL A 90 -12.90 -16.35 2.86
CA VAL A 90 -12.95 -17.72 2.39
C VAL A 90 -11.93 -18.52 3.19
N ILE A 91 -12.18 -19.82 3.32
CA ILE A 91 -11.27 -20.75 3.98
C ILE A 91 -10.65 -21.63 2.89
N ASN A 92 -9.33 -21.74 2.89
CA ASN A 92 -8.64 -22.77 2.12
C ASN A 92 -8.84 -24.12 2.85
N PRO A 93 -9.53 -25.11 2.26
CA PRO A 93 -9.81 -26.37 2.94
C PRO A 93 -8.56 -27.24 3.18
N GLU A 94 -7.49 -27.04 2.41
CA GLU A 94 -6.26 -27.83 2.53
C GLU A 94 -5.35 -27.29 3.63
N THR A 95 -5.21 -25.96 3.71
CA THR A 95 -4.28 -25.30 4.63
C THR A 95 -4.98 -24.71 5.86
N GLY A 96 -6.31 -24.62 5.84
CA GLY A 96 -7.10 -23.97 6.88
C GLY A 96 -6.94 -22.45 6.92
N VAL A 97 -6.30 -21.82 5.94
CA VAL A 97 -6.07 -20.36 5.93
C VAL A 97 -7.39 -19.62 5.70
N HIS A 98 -7.71 -18.68 6.60
CA HIS A 98 -8.82 -17.74 6.47
C HIS A 98 -8.32 -16.47 5.76
N THR A 99 -8.90 -16.11 4.62
CA THR A 99 -8.44 -14.96 3.83
C THR A 99 -9.53 -14.36 2.98
N VAL A 100 -9.36 -13.13 2.51
CA VAL A 100 -10.36 -12.48 1.62
C VAL A 100 -10.00 -12.62 0.13
N ILE A 101 -8.83 -13.15 -0.19
CA ILE A 101 -8.35 -13.47 -1.55
C ILE A 101 -7.85 -14.92 -1.55
N LYS A 102 -8.51 -15.81 -2.28
CA LYS A 102 -8.22 -17.25 -2.28
C LYS A 102 -6.77 -17.53 -2.69
N GLY A 103 -6.06 -18.37 -1.93
CA GLY A 103 -4.66 -18.75 -2.19
C GLY A 103 -3.61 -17.82 -1.56
N TYR A 104 -4.04 -16.81 -0.81
CA TYR A 104 -3.15 -15.84 -0.17
C TYR A 104 -3.39 -15.79 1.34
N ARG A 105 -2.30 -15.68 2.10
CA ARG A 105 -2.30 -15.22 3.50
C ARG A 105 -2.26 -13.69 3.51
N HIS A 106 -2.64 -13.06 4.61
CA HIS A 106 -2.65 -11.59 4.69
C HIS A 106 -2.18 -11.05 6.03
N ALA A 107 -1.77 -9.78 6.03
CA ALA A 107 -1.66 -8.95 7.22
C ALA A 107 -2.35 -7.62 6.96
N PHE A 108 -3.30 -7.23 7.81
CA PHE A 108 -3.90 -5.90 7.80
C PHE A 108 -3.33 -5.04 8.93
N CYS A 109 -2.90 -3.83 8.58
CA CYS A 109 -2.62 -2.77 9.54
C CYS A 109 -3.79 -1.79 9.51
N CYS A 110 -4.75 -1.99 10.42
CA CYS A 110 -5.94 -1.15 10.48
C CYS A 110 -5.73 0.05 11.40
N SER A 111 -6.12 1.24 10.92
CA SER A 111 -6.19 2.46 11.71
C SER A 111 -7.01 2.24 12.99
N THR A 112 -6.39 2.61 14.12
CA THR A 112 -7.02 2.73 15.43
C THR A 112 -7.34 4.19 15.76
N ALA A 113 -6.66 5.14 15.12
CA ALA A 113 -6.89 6.58 15.28
C ALA A 113 -8.27 7.03 14.77
N ARG A 114 -8.68 6.56 13.59
CA ARG A 114 -9.93 6.96 12.92
C ARG A 114 -10.53 5.81 12.10
N GLN A 115 -11.86 5.64 12.18
CA GLN A 115 -12.58 4.67 11.34
C GLN A 115 -12.69 5.18 9.90
N GLY A 116 -12.66 4.27 8.91
CA GLY A 116 -12.80 4.62 7.49
C GLY A 116 -11.61 5.39 6.90
N TYR A 117 -10.48 5.43 7.60
CA TYR A 117 -9.31 6.26 7.29
C TYR A 117 -8.06 5.40 7.15
N ALA A 118 -7.18 5.77 6.21
CA ALA A 118 -5.90 5.12 5.95
C ALA A 118 -5.99 3.58 5.92
N SER A 119 -5.17 2.90 6.72
CA SER A 119 -5.01 1.44 6.75
C SER A 119 -4.36 0.83 5.50
N THR A 120 -3.54 -0.18 5.73
CA THR A 120 -2.81 -0.91 4.69
C THR A 120 -3.03 -2.42 4.83
N ALA A 121 -2.74 -3.17 3.77
CA ALA A 121 -2.69 -4.62 3.83
C ALA A 121 -1.62 -5.19 2.90
N ILE A 122 -1.01 -6.30 3.31
CA ILE A 122 -0.19 -7.13 2.43
C ILE A 122 -0.84 -8.51 2.33
N PHE A 123 -0.88 -9.06 1.11
CA PHE A 123 -1.25 -10.44 0.84
C PHE A 123 -0.05 -11.15 0.23
N VAL A 124 0.19 -12.38 0.65
CA VAL A 124 1.31 -13.21 0.19
C VAL A 124 0.76 -14.58 -0.18
N LYS A 125 1.12 -15.11 -1.35
CA LYS A 125 0.73 -16.48 -1.73
C LYS A 125 1.10 -17.45 -0.60
N GLU A 126 0.24 -18.43 -0.35
CA GLU A 126 0.42 -19.39 0.75
C GLU A 126 1.75 -20.15 0.69
N SER A 127 2.31 -20.34 -0.50
CA SER A 127 3.58 -21.01 -0.74
C SER A 127 4.83 -20.18 -0.40
N ILE A 128 4.70 -18.86 -0.19
CA ILE A 128 5.85 -17.98 0.02
C ILE A 128 6.11 -17.82 1.50
N PRO A 129 7.32 -18.13 2.00
CA PRO A 129 7.67 -17.97 3.41
C PRO A 129 7.73 -16.49 3.80
N VAL A 130 7.27 -16.21 5.03
CA VAL A 130 7.41 -14.89 5.66
C VAL A 130 8.14 -15.11 6.98
N LEU A 131 9.26 -14.40 7.15
CA LEU A 131 10.18 -14.59 8.28
C LEU A 131 9.87 -13.66 9.44
N SER A 132 9.27 -12.50 9.18
CA SER A 132 8.85 -11.56 10.21
C SER A 132 7.74 -10.64 9.69
N LEU A 133 7.00 -10.03 10.61
CA LEU A 133 6.00 -9.00 10.35
C LEU A 133 6.18 -7.88 11.37
N CYS A 134 6.31 -6.64 10.89
CA CYS A 134 6.32 -5.43 11.68
C CYS A 134 5.28 -4.45 11.13
N THR A 135 4.51 -3.82 12.02
CA THR A 135 3.45 -2.88 11.64
C THR A 135 3.62 -1.50 12.29
N GLN A 136 4.80 -1.24 12.84
CA GLN A 136 5.09 -0.06 13.65
C GLN A 136 6.49 0.45 13.34
N MET A 137 6.63 1.77 13.26
CA MET A 137 7.92 2.45 13.14
C MET A 137 8.43 2.99 14.48
N GLY A 138 7.61 2.90 15.55
CA GLY A 138 7.96 3.39 16.88
C GLY A 138 7.54 4.84 17.15
N GLU A 139 6.66 5.41 16.31
CA GLU A 139 6.08 6.74 16.50
C GLU A 139 4.56 6.62 16.65
N PRO A 140 4.00 6.74 17.88
CA PRO A 140 2.59 6.46 18.16
C PRO A 140 1.60 7.25 17.29
N GLU A 141 1.95 8.49 16.93
CA GLU A 141 1.14 9.34 16.04
C GLU A 141 0.87 8.65 14.70
N PHE A 142 1.88 8.02 14.08
CA PHE A 142 1.75 7.36 12.78
C PHE A 142 1.37 5.89 12.89
N ASP A 143 1.85 5.20 13.93
CA ASP A 143 1.58 3.78 14.16
C ASP A 143 0.08 3.51 14.37
N SER A 144 -0.65 4.50 14.89
CA SER A 144 -2.10 4.42 15.07
C SER A 144 -2.92 4.59 13.78
N GLU A 145 -2.31 5.07 12.68
CA GLU A 145 -3.00 5.32 11.41
C GLU A 145 -2.99 4.12 10.46
N GLY A 146 -2.19 3.09 10.73
CA GLY A 146 -2.12 1.87 9.94
C GLY A 146 -1.45 2.02 8.57
N ARG A 147 -0.48 2.94 8.47
CA ARG A 147 0.17 3.34 7.21
C ARG A 147 1.39 2.52 6.82
N PHE A 148 1.84 1.61 7.67
CA PHE A 148 3.12 0.95 7.55
C PHE A 148 2.99 -0.56 7.77
N LEU A 149 3.50 -1.34 6.82
CA LEU A 149 3.65 -2.78 6.93
C LEU A 149 5.03 -3.16 6.40
N HIS A 150 5.77 -3.91 7.20
CA HIS A 150 7.05 -4.47 6.83
C HIS A 150 7.00 -5.98 7.03
N ILE A 151 7.32 -6.75 5.99
CA ILE A 151 7.54 -8.19 6.10
C ILE A 151 8.96 -8.55 5.66
N SER A 152 9.59 -9.46 6.40
CA SER A 152 10.86 -10.05 5.99
C SER A 152 10.59 -11.29 5.15
N LEU A 153 11.21 -11.36 3.97
CA LEU A 153 11.25 -12.53 3.10
C LEU A 153 12.67 -13.12 3.10
N PRO A 154 12.87 -14.36 2.62
CA PRO A 154 14.21 -14.95 2.62
C PRO A 154 15.29 -14.14 1.90
N THR A 155 14.93 -13.37 0.87
CA THR A 155 15.90 -12.66 0.03
C THR A 155 15.85 -11.14 0.13
N PHE A 156 14.83 -10.54 0.76
CA PHE A 156 14.72 -9.10 0.93
C PHE A 156 13.66 -8.72 1.97
N GLU A 157 13.72 -7.47 2.41
CA GLU A 157 12.74 -6.83 3.27
C GLU A 157 11.73 -6.06 2.39
N LEU A 158 10.43 -6.35 2.53
CA LEU A 158 9.37 -5.64 1.83
C LEU A 158 8.69 -4.64 2.77
N ILE A 159 8.84 -3.36 2.45
CA ILE A 159 8.22 -2.25 3.17
C ILE A 159 7.10 -1.68 2.30
N HIS A 160 5.87 -1.87 2.73
CA HIS A 160 4.70 -1.28 2.11
C HIS A 160 4.15 -0.12 2.94
N VAL A 161 3.91 1.01 2.30
CA VAL A 161 3.36 2.19 2.97
C VAL A 161 2.18 2.85 2.26
N TYR A 162 1.48 3.67 3.03
CA TYR A 162 0.61 4.73 2.56
C TYR A 162 1.05 6.05 3.20
N VAL A 163 1.89 6.81 2.50
CA VAL A 163 2.49 8.04 3.03
C VAL A 163 1.41 9.11 3.22
N PRO A 164 1.39 9.87 4.33
CA PRO A 164 0.40 10.94 4.55
C PRO A 164 0.38 11.95 3.40
N ASN A 165 -0.81 12.40 3.00
CA ASN A 165 -0.93 13.51 2.06
C ASN A 165 -0.81 14.85 2.81
N SER A 166 -0.09 15.83 2.24
CA SER A 166 0.11 17.16 2.85
C SER A 166 -1.15 18.02 2.97
N GLY A 167 -2.30 17.55 2.46
CA GLY A 167 -3.63 18.09 2.73
C GLY A 167 -4.11 19.02 1.62
N ARG A 168 -5.38 18.84 1.20
CA ARG A 168 -6.00 19.70 0.17
C ARG A 168 -6.24 21.10 0.72
N GLY A 169 -6.04 22.12 -0.11
CA GLY A 169 -6.28 23.51 0.25
C GLY A 169 -7.74 23.71 0.64
N SER A 170 -8.00 24.09 1.89
CA SER A 170 -9.37 24.24 2.43
C SER A 170 -10.12 25.45 1.87
N THR A 171 -9.43 26.34 1.16
CA THR A 171 -9.95 27.66 0.77
C THR A 171 -10.20 27.83 -0.73
N GLY A 172 -9.97 26.80 -1.55
CA GLY A 172 -10.05 26.88 -3.01
C GLY A 172 -9.00 27.80 -3.66
N ARG A 173 -8.08 28.37 -2.85
CA ARG A 173 -6.96 29.18 -3.34
C ARG A 173 -5.80 28.25 -3.76
N PRO A 174 -5.10 28.55 -4.86
CA PRO A 174 -3.86 27.87 -5.20
C PRO A 174 -2.85 27.97 -4.05
N PHE A 175 -2.07 26.92 -3.87
CA PHE A 175 -0.92 26.95 -2.98
C PHE A 175 0.21 27.78 -3.59
N THR A 176 0.99 28.42 -2.74
CA THR A 176 2.15 29.25 -3.11
C THR A 176 3.30 28.98 -2.13
N SER A 177 4.45 29.61 -2.36
CA SER A 177 5.54 29.61 -1.39
C SER A 177 5.16 30.15 0.00
N GLU A 178 4.18 31.05 0.07
CA GLU A 178 3.69 31.69 1.31
C GLU A 178 2.48 30.99 1.92
N ASN A 179 1.70 30.29 1.09
CA ASN A 179 0.52 29.53 1.50
C ASN A 179 0.75 28.06 1.16
N LYS A 180 1.41 27.33 2.06
CA LYS A 180 1.75 25.91 1.89
C LYS A 180 0.65 24.99 2.42
N PRO A 181 0.66 23.70 2.03
CA PRO A 181 -0.27 22.70 2.58
C PRO A 181 -0.16 22.56 4.11
N ALA A 182 -1.31 22.50 4.78
CA ALA A 182 -1.36 22.53 6.25
C ALA A 182 -0.69 21.32 6.92
N ASN A 183 -0.72 20.15 6.29
CA ASN A 183 -0.12 18.94 6.86
C ASN A 183 1.29 18.68 6.35
N LEU A 184 1.90 19.61 5.60
CA LEU A 184 3.26 19.46 5.11
C LEU A 184 4.28 19.17 6.23
N PRO A 185 4.24 19.82 7.41
CA PRO A 185 5.17 19.49 8.50
C PRO A 185 5.03 18.04 9.00
N THR A 186 3.80 17.55 9.17
CA THR A 186 3.52 16.16 9.56
C THR A 186 3.99 15.18 8.48
N ARG A 187 3.81 15.53 7.20
CA ARG A 187 4.35 14.76 6.07
C ARG A 187 5.87 14.65 6.13
N ILE A 188 6.59 15.75 6.31
CA ILE A 188 8.07 15.72 6.37
C ILE A 188 8.57 14.92 7.58
N LYS A 189 7.92 15.01 8.74
CA LYS A 189 8.24 14.16 9.90
C LYS A 189 8.10 12.66 9.55
N TYR A 190 7.09 12.28 8.77
CA TYR A 190 6.93 10.89 8.31
C TYR A 190 8.07 10.47 7.36
N GLU A 191 8.48 11.35 6.44
CA GLU A 191 9.60 11.08 5.53
C GLU A 191 10.92 10.87 6.30
N GLU A 192 11.18 11.65 7.35
CA GLU A 192 12.36 11.49 8.21
C GLU A 192 12.37 10.13 8.92
N LEU A 193 11.20 9.64 9.36
CA LEU A 193 11.07 8.31 9.98
C LEU A 193 11.35 7.19 8.97
N ILE A 194 10.78 7.27 7.77
CA ILE A 194 11.03 6.31 6.69
C ILE A 194 12.50 6.34 6.28
N PHE A 195 13.08 7.53 6.13
CA PHE A 195 14.49 7.71 5.81
C PHE A 195 15.37 7.00 6.83
N LYS A 196 15.11 7.19 8.12
CA LYS A 196 15.85 6.51 9.18
C LYS A 196 15.63 5.00 9.13
N TYR A 197 14.38 4.55 9.02
CA TYR A 197 14.01 3.14 9.05
C TYR A 197 14.67 2.33 7.92
N ILE A 198 14.61 2.84 6.69
CA ILE A 198 15.24 2.19 5.53
C ILE A 198 16.77 2.24 5.66
N GLY A 199 17.32 3.36 6.13
CA GLY A 199 18.76 3.50 6.38
C GLY A 199 19.29 2.48 7.38
N ASP A 200 18.56 2.24 8.48
CA ASP A 200 18.94 1.24 9.49
C ASP A 200 18.96 -0.18 8.90
N LEU A 201 18.00 -0.52 8.02
CA LEU A 201 17.97 -1.82 7.34
C LEU A 201 19.14 -1.99 6.37
N ILE A 202 19.42 -0.98 5.54
CA ILE A 202 20.53 -1.01 4.59
C ILE A 202 21.87 -1.10 5.34
N ALA A 203 22.03 -0.35 6.43
CA ALA A 203 23.22 -0.44 7.29
C ALA A 203 23.39 -1.83 7.92
N ALA A 204 22.30 -2.55 8.15
CA ALA A 204 22.31 -3.95 8.58
C ALA A 204 22.53 -4.95 7.43
N GLY A 205 22.87 -4.48 6.22
CA GLY A 205 23.13 -5.31 5.05
C GLY A 205 21.88 -5.91 4.41
N LYS A 206 20.70 -5.31 4.64
CA LYS A 206 19.44 -5.81 4.10
C LYS A 206 19.14 -5.20 2.73
N ASP A 207 18.69 -6.07 1.84
CA ASP A 207 18.04 -5.66 0.60
C ASP A 207 16.60 -5.24 0.85
N VAL A 208 16.18 -4.16 0.19
CA VAL A 208 14.88 -3.52 0.48
C VAL A 208 14.09 -3.34 -0.80
N VAL A 209 12.80 -3.66 -0.72
CA VAL A 209 11.75 -3.19 -1.63
C VAL A 209 10.82 -2.27 -0.84
N TYR A 210 10.85 -0.98 -1.14
CA TYR A 210 9.96 0.04 -0.60
C TYR A 210 8.87 0.38 -1.62
N CYS A 211 7.59 0.22 -1.27
CA CYS A 211 6.50 0.35 -2.23
C CYS A 211 5.18 0.86 -1.67
N GLY A 212 4.31 1.32 -2.56
CA GLY A 212 2.97 1.78 -2.24
C GLY A 212 2.72 3.20 -2.75
N ASP A 213 1.67 3.82 -2.21
CA ASP A 213 1.35 5.23 -2.46
C ASP A 213 2.23 6.12 -1.60
N LEU A 214 3.22 6.73 -2.25
CA LEU A 214 4.17 7.64 -1.64
C LEU A 214 3.67 9.07 -1.66
N ASN A 215 2.50 9.38 -2.26
CA ASN A 215 1.94 10.73 -2.31
C ASN A 215 2.96 11.82 -2.71
N VAL A 216 3.86 11.52 -3.67
CA VAL A 216 4.81 12.48 -4.23
C VAL A 216 5.06 12.16 -5.71
N ALA A 217 4.97 13.14 -6.58
CA ALA A 217 5.46 13.07 -7.96
C ALA A 217 6.89 13.62 -7.96
N HIS A 218 7.88 12.78 -8.29
CA HIS A 218 9.28 13.16 -8.09
C HIS A 218 9.74 14.24 -9.08
N ASN A 219 9.41 14.08 -10.36
CA ASN A 219 9.87 14.95 -11.43
C ASN A 219 8.70 15.59 -12.18
N GLU A 220 8.94 16.65 -12.95
CA GLU A 220 7.89 17.30 -13.75
C GLU A 220 7.20 16.36 -14.76
N ILE A 221 7.90 15.32 -15.21
CA ILE A 221 7.35 14.26 -16.08
C ILE A 221 6.34 13.35 -15.35
N ASP A 222 6.33 13.38 -14.02
CA ASP A 222 5.51 12.52 -13.16
C ASP A 222 4.12 13.09 -12.88
N LEU A 223 3.77 14.27 -13.40
CA LEU A 223 2.42 14.81 -13.27
C LEU A 223 1.96 15.66 -14.44
N TYR A 224 0.66 15.72 -14.61
CA TYR A 224 0.03 16.67 -15.50
C TYR A 224 0.13 18.11 -14.95
N ASN A 225 0.57 19.03 -15.81
CA ASN A 225 0.66 20.47 -15.54
C ASN A 225 1.53 20.82 -14.31
N PRO A 226 2.84 20.50 -14.33
CA PRO A 226 3.76 20.72 -13.20
C PRO A 226 3.81 22.18 -12.74
N ARG A 227 3.80 23.14 -13.67
CA ARG A 227 3.89 24.58 -13.37
C ARG A 227 2.78 25.07 -12.44
N ASN A 228 1.54 24.67 -12.69
CA ASN A 228 0.41 25.07 -11.84
C ASN A 228 0.33 24.27 -10.54
N ASN A 229 1.08 23.17 -10.43
CA ASN A 229 1.06 22.26 -9.31
C ASN A 229 2.32 22.32 -8.44
N HIS A 230 3.29 23.19 -8.73
CA HIS A 230 4.59 23.29 -8.02
C HIS A 230 4.46 23.38 -6.49
N PHE A 231 3.38 23.95 -5.97
CA PHE A 231 3.14 24.07 -4.53
C PHE A 231 1.99 23.19 -4.04
N SER A 232 1.41 22.38 -4.92
CA SER A 232 0.33 21.47 -4.57
C SER A 232 0.86 20.27 -3.77
N PRO A 233 0.07 19.71 -2.85
CA PRO A 233 0.39 18.47 -2.14
C PRO A 233 0.75 17.34 -3.12
N GLY A 234 1.85 16.66 -2.84
CA GLY A 234 2.46 15.66 -3.71
C GLY A 234 3.41 16.23 -4.76
N PHE A 235 3.62 17.55 -4.81
CA PHE A 235 4.60 18.15 -5.71
C PHE A 235 5.26 19.40 -5.11
N THR A 236 5.31 19.55 -3.78
CA THR A 236 6.07 20.66 -3.17
C THR A 236 7.58 20.42 -3.26
N ASP A 237 8.38 21.49 -3.14
CA ASP A 237 9.84 21.38 -3.11
C ASP A 237 10.32 20.47 -1.96
N GLU A 238 9.68 20.54 -0.80
CA GLU A 238 10.05 19.74 0.38
C GLU A 238 9.76 18.25 0.18
N GLU A 239 8.60 17.90 -0.39
CA GLU A 239 8.25 16.51 -0.67
C GLU A 239 9.21 15.91 -1.71
N ARG A 240 9.49 16.63 -2.80
CA ARG A 240 10.47 16.18 -3.81
C ARG A 240 11.87 16.08 -3.25
N SER A 241 12.29 17.04 -2.42
CA SER A 241 13.62 17.04 -1.84
C SER A 241 13.79 15.90 -0.83
N ALA A 242 12.78 15.63 -0.01
CA ALA A 242 12.80 14.50 0.92
C ALA A 242 12.90 13.16 0.18
N PHE A 243 12.14 13.00 -0.92
CA PHE A 243 12.22 11.80 -1.74
C PHE A 243 13.57 11.67 -2.46
N SER A 244 14.11 12.77 -3.02
CA SER A 244 15.44 12.76 -3.65
C SER A 244 16.53 12.39 -2.64
N LYS A 245 16.48 12.99 -1.44
CA LYS A 245 17.41 12.67 -0.34
C LYS A 245 17.35 11.19 0.04
N LEU A 246 16.15 10.60 0.11
CA LEU A 246 15.99 9.17 0.37
C LEU A 246 16.69 8.32 -0.69
N LEU A 247 16.51 8.65 -1.97
CA LEU A 247 17.12 7.92 -3.07
C LEU A 247 18.65 8.07 -3.07
N ASP A 248 19.13 9.29 -3.00
CA ASP A 248 20.55 9.62 -3.19
C ASP A 248 21.40 9.14 -2.00
N ASP A 249 20.98 9.41 -0.76
CA ASP A 249 21.79 9.12 0.42
C ASP A 249 21.85 7.62 0.74
N HIS A 250 20.82 6.85 0.38
CA HIS A 250 20.75 5.41 0.60
C HIS A 250 21.02 4.58 -0.65
N GLY A 251 21.32 5.22 -1.80
CA GLY A 251 21.58 4.52 -3.06
C GLY A 251 20.39 3.69 -3.56
N LEU A 252 19.17 4.16 -3.30
CA LEU A 252 17.95 3.49 -3.73
C LEU A 252 17.55 3.90 -5.15
N ILE A 253 16.83 3.02 -5.83
CA ILE A 253 16.48 3.15 -7.24
C ILE A 253 14.97 3.21 -7.40
N ASP A 254 14.45 4.30 -7.96
CA ASP A 254 13.10 4.33 -8.55
C ASP A 254 13.11 3.42 -9.80
N VAL A 255 12.51 2.24 -9.65
CA VAL A 255 12.55 1.19 -10.67
C VAL A 255 11.88 1.64 -11.96
N PHE A 256 10.73 2.32 -11.86
CA PHE A 256 9.96 2.75 -13.03
C PHE A 256 10.73 3.78 -13.84
N ARG A 257 11.27 4.81 -13.17
CA ARG A 257 11.98 5.88 -13.88
C ARG A 257 13.31 5.41 -14.45
N THR A 258 13.99 4.48 -13.78
CA THR A 258 15.24 3.89 -14.31
C THR A 258 14.99 3.03 -15.56
N MET A 259 13.93 2.20 -15.56
CA MET A 259 13.62 1.36 -16.73
C MET A 259 12.91 2.11 -17.87
N HIS A 260 12.14 3.15 -17.54
CA HIS A 260 11.33 3.91 -18.49
C HIS A 260 11.56 5.42 -18.37
N PRO A 261 12.78 5.92 -18.62
CA PRO A 261 13.20 7.28 -18.28
C PRO A 261 12.34 8.38 -18.91
N GLN A 262 11.82 8.15 -20.11
CA GLN A 262 11.05 9.13 -20.87
C GLN A 262 9.56 8.80 -20.98
N LEU A 263 9.12 7.69 -20.39
CA LEU A 263 7.72 7.29 -20.48
C LEU A 263 6.87 8.15 -19.53
N VAL A 264 5.82 8.74 -20.08
CA VAL A 264 4.77 9.44 -19.32
C VAL A 264 3.66 8.44 -19.01
N LYS A 265 3.57 8.02 -17.75
CA LYS A 265 2.46 7.23 -17.21
C LYS A 265 2.17 7.67 -15.79
N PHE A 266 0.90 7.55 -15.39
CA PHE A 266 0.41 8.04 -14.12
C PHE A 266 -0.28 6.91 -13.35
N SER A 267 -0.09 6.92 -12.03
CA SER A 267 -0.67 5.93 -11.13
C SER A 267 -1.94 6.42 -10.44
N TRP A 268 -2.19 7.73 -10.42
CA TRP A 268 -3.35 8.37 -9.81
C TRP A 268 -4.03 9.37 -10.74
N PHE A 269 -5.36 9.43 -10.67
CA PHE A 269 -6.19 10.38 -11.42
C PHE A 269 -7.29 10.94 -10.53
N SER A 270 -7.44 12.27 -10.51
CA SER A 270 -8.53 12.91 -9.78
C SER A 270 -9.91 12.42 -10.25
N ASN A 271 -10.81 12.17 -9.30
CA ASN A 271 -12.22 11.88 -9.58
C ASN A 271 -12.96 13.10 -10.16
N PHE A 272 -12.37 14.30 -10.09
CA PHE A 272 -12.95 15.53 -10.64
C PHE A 272 -12.49 15.77 -12.08
N GLY A 273 -13.31 16.49 -12.85
CA GLY A 273 -12.93 16.97 -14.19
C GLY A 273 -12.64 15.86 -15.20
N ARG A 274 -13.12 14.63 -14.97
CA ARG A 274 -12.88 13.46 -15.84
C ARG A 274 -11.38 13.22 -16.11
N ALA A 275 -10.53 13.47 -15.12
CA ALA A 275 -9.08 13.50 -15.28
C ALA A 275 -8.51 12.22 -15.94
N ARG A 276 -9.02 11.04 -15.57
CA ARG A 276 -8.66 9.76 -16.21
C ARG A 276 -8.94 9.72 -17.70
N GLN A 277 -10.10 10.23 -18.16
CA GLN A 277 -10.45 10.28 -19.58
C GLN A 277 -9.54 11.21 -20.37
N HIS A 278 -9.10 12.30 -19.74
CA HIS A 278 -8.15 13.26 -20.30
C HIS A 278 -6.69 12.90 -20.07
N LYS A 279 -6.39 11.77 -19.41
CA LYS A 279 -5.04 11.36 -18.99
C LYS A 279 -4.31 12.42 -18.15
N HIS A 280 -5.05 13.22 -17.39
CA HIS A 280 -4.50 14.19 -16.44
C HIS A 280 -4.23 13.48 -15.12
N GLY A 281 -3.04 12.89 -14.96
CA GLY A 281 -2.70 12.07 -13.81
C GLY A 281 -1.38 12.49 -13.15
N TRP A 282 -1.08 11.79 -12.06
CA TRP A 282 0.16 11.91 -11.29
C TRP A 282 0.72 10.50 -11.05
N ARG A 283 2.03 10.33 -11.07
CA ARG A 283 2.73 9.11 -10.66
C ARG A 283 3.18 9.30 -9.22
N ILE A 284 2.41 8.71 -8.30
CA ILE A 284 2.63 8.80 -6.86
C ILE A 284 2.75 7.42 -6.19
N ASP A 285 2.61 6.34 -6.95
CA ASP A 285 2.80 4.97 -6.50
C ASP A 285 4.13 4.43 -7.05
N TYR A 286 4.95 3.82 -6.19
CA TYR A 286 6.33 3.46 -6.53
C TYR A 286 6.72 2.03 -6.14
N PHE A 287 7.71 1.51 -6.85
CA PHE A 287 8.68 0.55 -6.34
C PHE A 287 10.04 1.25 -6.29
N VAL A 288 10.60 1.37 -5.09
CA VAL A 288 11.94 1.88 -4.81
C VAL A 288 12.74 0.76 -4.19
N VAL A 289 13.92 0.44 -4.73
CA VAL A 289 14.65 -0.77 -4.35
C VAL A 289 16.14 -0.53 -4.15
N THR A 290 16.81 -1.39 -3.38
CA THR A 290 18.29 -1.45 -3.36
C THR A 290 18.84 -1.92 -4.71
N TYR A 291 20.10 -1.58 -5.00
CA TYR A 291 20.75 -1.96 -6.25
C TYR A 291 20.74 -3.48 -6.51
N GLU A 292 20.95 -4.29 -5.48
CA GLU A 292 20.93 -5.76 -5.60
C GLU A 292 19.57 -6.29 -6.06
N ILE A 293 18.48 -5.71 -5.56
CA ILE A 293 17.13 -6.04 -6.03
C ILE A 293 16.88 -5.51 -7.43
N PHE A 294 17.36 -4.31 -7.75
CA PHE A 294 17.21 -3.75 -9.10
C PHE A 294 17.80 -4.66 -10.18
N LYS A 295 18.95 -5.28 -9.93
CA LYS A 295 19.57 -6.26 -10.87
C LYS A 295 18.66 -7.45 -11.20
N ARG A 296 17.74 -7.79 -10.30
CA ARG A 296 16.77 -8.88 -10.48
C ARG A 296 15.48 -8.42 -11.16
N VAL A 297 15.25 -7.12 -11.31
CA VAL A 297 14.04 -6.60 -11.94
C VAL A 297 14.07 -6.88 -13.43
N THR A 298 13.07 -7.62 -13.92
CA THR A 298 12.88 -7.85 -15.36
C THR A 298 11.73 -7.06 -15.96
N MET A 299 10.81 -6.59 -15.13
CA MET A 299 9.68 -5.80 -15.59
C MET A 299 9.16 -4.90 -14.49
N VAL A 300 8.78 -3.69 -14.87
CA VAL A 300 7.96 -2.77 -14.07
C VAL A 300 6.94 -2.09 -14.99
N ASN A 301 5.70 -1.95 -14.53
CA ASN A 301 4.67 -1.26 -15.29
C ASN A 301 3.61 -0.62 -14.39
N ILE A 302 2.97 0.42 -14.91
CA ILE A 302 1.77 1.03 -14.37
C ILE A 302 0.60 0.58 -15.26
N LEU A 303 -0.37 -0.11 -14.70
CA LEU A 303 -1.47 -0.75 -15.43
C LEU A 303 -2.62 0.25 -15.62
N ASP A 304 -2.40 1.28 -16.41
CA ASP A 304 -3.35 2.39 -16.61
C ASP A 304 -4.41 2.16 -17.69
N ASP A 305 -4.43 0.97 -18.30
CA ASP A 305 -5.18 0.65 -19.51
C ASP A 305 -6.67 0.35 -19.26
N HIS A 306 -7.08 -0.24 -18.13
CA HIS A 306 -8.50 -0.62 -17.92
C HIS A 306 -8.99 -0.60 -16.45
N ASN A 307 -8.35 0.19 -15.58
CA ASN A 307 -8.58 0.08 -14.13
C ASN A 307 -9.54 1.15 -13.57
N THR A 308 -10.69 0.67 -13.07
CA THR A 308 -11.78 1.47 -12.48
C THR A 308 -12.04 1.15 -11.00
N TYR A 309 -11.20 0.30 -10.39
CA TYR A 309 -11.35 -0.15 -9.00
C TYR A 309 -11.18 1.01 -8.00
N SER A 310 -10.26 1.93 -8.31
CA SER A 310 -9.85 3.07 -7.50
C SER A 310 -9.58 4.30 -8.38
N ASP A 311 -9.34 5.46 -7.76
CA ASP A 311 -8.71 6.62 -8.40
C ASP A 311 -7.22 6.39 -8.68
N HIS A 312 -6.60 5.41 -8.01
CA HIS A 312 -5.31 4.86 -8.41
C HIS A 312 -5.44 3.68 -9.37
N VAL A 313 -4.33 3.35 -10.05
CA VAL A 313 -4.18 2.14 -10.85
C VAL A 313 -3.07 1.27 -10.28
N PRO A 314 -3.18 -0.07 -10.37
CA PRO A 314 -2.13 -0.98 -9.96
C PRO A 314 -0.79 -0.74 -10.65
N ILE A 315 0.27 -0.80 -9.87
CA ILE A 315 1.64 -0.94 -10.34
C ILE A 315 2.11 -2.38 -10.12
N ILE A 316 2.95 -2.89 -11.01
CA ILE A 316 3.45 -4.27 -10.95
C ILE A 316 4.95 -4.30 -11.24
N MET A 317 5.67 -5.13 -10.49
CA MET A 317 7.10 -5.38 -10.67
C MET A 317 7.35 -6.89 -10.68
N ARG A 318 8.22 -7.36 -11.58
CA ARG A 318 8.67 -8.76 -11.63
C ARG A 318 10.17 -8.84 -11.36
N LEU A 319 10.51 -9.70 -10.42
CA LEU A 319 11.86 -10.11 -10.09
C LEU A 319 12.12 -11.50 -10.70
N THR A 320 13.34 -11.75 -11.15
CA THR A 320 13.80 -13.10 -11.49
C THR A 320 14.18 -13.86 -10.22
N GLY A 321 14.18 -15.19 -10.36
CA GLY A 321 15.07 -16.01 -9.55
C GLY A 321 16.50 -15.76 -10.00
N ALA A 322 17.49 -16.15 -9.19
CA ALA A 322 18.91 -15.90 -9.49
C ALA A 322 19.28 -16.14 -10.97
#